data_AF-A0A7J9KU66-F1
#
_entry.id   AF-A0A7J9KU66-F1
#
_cell.length_a   1.000
_cell.length_b   1.000
_cell.length_c   1.000
_cell.angle_alpha   90.00
_cell.angle_beta   90.00
_cell.angle_gamma   90.00
#
_symmetry.space_group_name_H-M   'P 1'
#
loop_
_entity.id
_entity.type
_entity.pdbx_description
1 polymer ?
#
loop_
_entity_poly.entity_id
_entity_poly.type
_entity_poly.pdbx_seq_one_letter_code
_entity_poly.pdbx_strand_id
1 'polypeptide(L)'
;MDIEVPQAVLPGTVFEVVVRIPYDMQLKQVIANGKKGALNVGVVLILPEGFELAPPDCISPEMKGKIGNLSFQTTAPLRKIFL
;
A
#
# COMPACT_ATOMS: atom_id res chain seq x y z
N MET A 1 2.12 -9.74 9.96
CA MET A 1 2.18 -8.53 9.12
C MET A 1 3.50 -8.62 8.43
N ASP A 2 3.46 -8.63 7.12
CA ASP A 2 4.56 -9.11 6.31
C ASP A 2 4.74 -8.16 5.12
N ILE A 3 5.98 -7.91 4.75
CA ILE A 3 6.34 -7.02 3.66
C ILE A 3 7.31 -7.75 2.74
N GLU A 4 6.98 -7.81 1.45
CA GLU A 4 7.83 -8.38 0.41
C GLU A 4 8.36 -7.23 -0.44
N VAL A 5 9.69 -7.12 -0.48
CA VAL A 5 10.43 -6.16 -1.29
C VAL A 5 11.51 -6.88 -2.09
N PRO A 6 11.87 -6.39 -3.28
CA PRO A 6 13.02 -6.93 -4.01
C PRO A 6 14.30 -6.76 -3.19
N GLN A 7 15.19 -7.75 -3.28
CA GLN A 7 16.49 -7.71 -2.59
C GLN A 7 17.37 -6.54 -3.05
N ALA A 8 17.28 -6.18 -4.34
CA ALA A 8 18.01 -5.08 -4.95
C ALA A 8 17.16 -4.44 -6.05
N VAL A 9 17.38 -3.14 -6.24
CA VAL A 9 16.69 -2.33 -7.25
C VAL A 9 17.71 -1.53 -8.03
N LEU A 10 17.48 -1.39 -9.34
CA LEU A 10 18.30 -0.55 -10.19
C LEU A 10 17.82 0.91 -10.11
N PRO A 11 18.72 1.90 -10.30
CA PRO A 11 18.32 3.29 -10.39
C PRO A 11 17.30 3.53 -11.50
N GLY A 12 16.30 4.40 -11.25
CA GLY A 12 15.29 4.77 -12.23
C GLY A 12 14.30 3.65 -12.60
N THR A 13 14.24 2.57 -11.82
CA THR A 13 13.38 1.42 -12.08
C THR A 13 12.16 1.42 -11.15
N VAL A 14 10.99 1.06 -11.70
CA VAL A 14 9.77 0.83 -10.95
C VAL A 14 9.74 -0.62 -10.44
N PHE A 15 9.41 -0.81 -9.16
CA PHE A 15 9.30 -2.14 -8.55
C PHE A 15 8.06 -2.23 -7.65
N GLU A 16 7.64 -3.47 -7.37
CA GLU A 16 6.49 -3.76 -6.50
C GLU A 16 6.93 -3.91 -5.04
N VAL A 17 6.11 -3.38 -4.11
CA VAL A 17 6.18 -3.67 -2.68
C VAL A 17 4.86 -4.31 -2.30
N VAL A 18 4.88 -5.54 -1.79
CA VAL A 18 3.67 -6.25 -1.39
C VAL A 18 3.56 -6.24 0.12
N VAL A 19 2.53 -5.57 0.64
CA VAL A 19 2.23 -5.54 2.08
C VAL A 19 1.08 -6.49 2.37
N ARG A 20 1.31 -7.47 3.25
CA ARG A 20 0.30 -8.41 3.71
C ARG A 20 -0.10 -8.08 5.14
N ILE A 21 -1.37 -7.76 5.32
CA ILE A 21 -1.98 -7.47 6.63
C ILE A 21 -2.89 -8.66 6.97
N PRO A 22 -2.38 -9.71 7.63
CA PRO A 22 -3.22 -10.84 7.98
C PRO A 22 -4.24 -10.40 9.03
N TYR A 23 -5.50 -10.70 8.78
CA TYR A 23 -6.58 -10.59 9.75
C TYR A 23 -7.60 -11.70 9.51
N ASP A 24 -8.36 -12.04 10.54
CA ASP A 24 -9.43 -13.01 10.41
C ASP A 24 -10.63 -12.37 9.72
N MET A 25 -10.86 -12.75 8.46
CA MET A 25 -11.96 -12.26 7.64
C MET A 25 -13.34 -12.72 8.14
N GLN A 26 -13.41 -13.72 9.03
CA GLN A 26 -14.66 -14.14 9.67
C GLN A 26 -15.06 -13.21 10.82
N LEU A 27 -14.09 -12.50 11.40
CA LEU A 27 -14.33 -11.53 12.46
C LEU A 27 -14.87 -10.22 11.88
N LYS A 28 -15.89 -9.68 12.56
CA LYS A 28 -16.55 -8.42 12.19
C LYS A 28 -16.33 -7.40 13.30
N GLN A 29 -15.99 -6.17 12.92
CA GLN A 29 -15.87 -5.05 13.85
C GLN A 29 -17.21 -4.40 14.15
N VAL A 30 -17.35 -3.76 15.31
CA VAL A 30 -18.49 -2.88 15.58
C VAL A 30 -18.23 -1.55 14.86
N ILE A 31 -19.11 -1.18 13.93
CA ILE A 31 -18.99 0.09 13.19
C ILE A 31 -19.74 1.21 13.92
N ALA A 32 -19.60 2.46 13.46
CA ALA A 32 -20.12 3.66 14.14
C ALA A 32 -21.62 3.63 14.49
N ASN A 33 -22.43 2.82 13.80
CA ASN A 33 -23.86 2.65 14.06
C ASN A 33 -24.18 1.51 15.05
N GLY A 34 -23.17 0.90 15.68
CA GLY A 34 -23.30 -0.21 16.62
C GLY A 34 -23.48 -1.60 16.00
N LYS A 35 -23.57 -1.73 14.66
CA LYS A 35 -23.71 -3.02 13.97
C LYS A 35 -22.35 -3.68 13.72
N LYS A 36 -22.35 -4.99 13.47
CA LYS A 36 -21.17 -5.75 13.02
C LYS A 36 -20.93 -5.55 11.52
N GLY A 37 -19.74 -5.09 11.13
CA GLY A 37 -19.34 -4.83 9.75
C GLY A 37 -17.92 -5.32 9.44
N ALA A 38 -17.51 -5.16 8.18
CA ALA A 38 -16.17 -5.53 7.73
C ALA A 38 -15.11 -4.58 8.32
N LEU A 39 -13.87 -5.08 8.44
CA LEU A 39 -12.72 -4.30 8.86
C LEU A 39 -12.11 -3.56 7.65
N ASN A 40 -11.86 -2.26 7.81
CA ASN A 40 -11.06 -1.51 6.84
C ASN A 40 -9.59 -1.55 7.29
N VAL A 41 -8.68 -1.69 6.34
CA VAL A 41 -7.24 -1.71 6.58
C VAL A 41 -6.58 -0.54 5.86
N GLY A 42 -5.51 -0.03 6.46
CA GLY A 42 -4.64 0.97 5.84
C GLY A 42 -3.24 0.85 6.41
N VAL A 43 -2.24 1.37 5.70
CA VAL A 43 -0.83 1.30 6.13
C VAL A 43 -0.08 2.57 5.79
N VAL A 44 0.93 2.87 6.62
CA VAL A 44 1.88 3.96 6.37
C VAL A 44 3.21 3.35 5.95
N LEU A 45 3.59 3.57 4.71
CA LEU A 45 4.90 3.17 4.18
C LEU A 45 5.86 4.36 4.25
N ILE A 46 7.01 4.16 4.89
CA ILE A 46 8.09 5.15 4.94
C ILE A 46 9.15 4.69 3.94
N LEU A 47 9.34 5.45 2.88
CA LEU A 47 10.34 5.13 1.86
C LEU A 47 11.71 5.72 2.24
N PRO A 48 12.82 5.05 1.87
CA PRO A 48 14.15 5.62 1.97
C PRO A 48 14.28 6.89 1.12
N GLU A 49 15.28 7.72 1.42
CA GLU A 49 15.56 8.92 0.64
C GLU A 49 15.82 8.57 -0.84
N GLY A 50 15.28 9.38 -1.75
CA GLY A 50 15.36 9.16 -3.20
C GLY A 50 14.31 8.20 -3.78
N PHE A 51 13.52 7.51 -2.94
CA PHE A 51 12.40 6.68 -3.38
C PHE A 51 11.08 7.44 -3.30
N GLU A 52 10.22 7.22 -4.29
CA GLU A 52 8.90 7.85 -4.41
C GLU A 52 7.90 6.87 -5.02
N LEU A 53 6.61 7.22 -4.96
CA LEU A 53 5.57 6.50 -5.69
C LEU A 53 5.82 6.64 -7.20
N ALA A 54 5.77 5.51 -7.92
CA ALA A 54 5.93 5.51 -9.36
C ALA A 54 4.83 6.35 -10.04
N PRO A 55 5.18 7.22 -11.02
CA PRO A 55 4.19 7.98 -11.76
C PRO A 55 3.30 7.04 -12.59
N PRO A 56 2.01 7.39 -12.79
CA PRO A 56 1.02 6.51 -13.40
C PRO A 56 1.37 6.07 -14.83
N ASP A 57 2.15 6.87 -15.56
CA ASP A 57 2.61 6.55 -16.91
C ASP A 57 3.71 5.50 -16.96
N CYS A 58 4.45 5.32 -15.86
CA CYS A 58 5.53 4.33 -15.75
C CYS A 58 5.07 2.98 -15.18
N ILE A 59 3.80 2.85 -14.78
CA ILE A 59 3.25 1.61 -14.23
C ILE A 59 2.68 0.77 -15.38
N SER A 60 3.19 -0.44 -15.53
CA SER A 60 2.71 -1.39 -16.54
C SER A 60 1.23 -1.76 -16.32
N PRO A 61 0.48 -2.15 -17.38
CA PRO A 61 -0.92 -2.53 -17.24
C PRO A 61 -1.14 -3.71 -16.29
N GLU A 62 -0.19 -4.64 -16.21
CA GLU A 62 -0.23 -5.75 -15.26
C GLU A 62 -0.17 -5.23 -13.80
N MET A 63 0.77 -4.34 -13.52
CA MET A 63 0.94 -3.75 -12.19
C MET A 63 -0.28 -2.91 -11.79
N LYS A 64 -0.85 -2.15 -12.74
CA LYS A 64 -2.12 -1.41 -12.51
C LYS A 64 -3.25 -2.34 -12.10
N GLY A 65 -3.35 -3.51 -12.73
CA GLY A 65 -4.34 -4.52 -12.38
C GLY A 65 -4.20 -5.02 -10.93
N LYS A 66 -2.97 -5.19 -10.44
CA LYS A 66 -2.70 -5.62 -9.05
C LYS A 66 -2.97 -4.52 -8.02
N ILE A 67 -2.71 -3.25 -8.37
CA ILE A 67 -2.97 -2.10 -7.50
C ILE A 67 -4.48 -1.92 -7.27
N GLY A 68 -5.31 -2.23 -8.26
CA GLY A 68 -6.76 -2.18 -8.15
C GLY A 68 -7.26 -0.78 -7.73
N ASN A 69 -8.07 -0.74 -6.66
CA ASN A 69 -8.70 0.49 -6.15
C ASN A 69 -7.96 1.11 -4.95
N LEU A 70 -6.67 0.80 -4.77
CA LEU A 70 -5.85 1.43 -3.73
C LEU A 70 -5.71 2.94 -3.98
N SER A 71 -5.83 3.71 -2.91
CA SER A 71 -5.63 5.16 -2.93
C SER A 71 -4.32 5.48 -2.21
N PHE A 72 -3.52 6.34 -2.80
CA PHE A 72 -2.22 6.72 -2.26
C PHE A 72 -2.26 8.18 -1.84
N GLN A 73 -1.92 8.47 -0.58
CA GLN A 73 -1.76 9.84 -0.10
C GLN A 73 -0.32 10.07 0.35
N THR A 74 0.30 11.12 -0.18
CA THR A 74 1.67 11.51 0.19
C THR A 74 1.62 12.65 1.19
N THR A 75 2.36 12.54 2.30
CA THR A 75 2.51 13.62 3.29
C THR A 75 3.94 14.15 3.34
N ALA A 76 4.10 15.44 3.70
CA ALA A 76 5.27 16.23 3.32
C ALA A 76 6.44 16.41 4.31
N PRO A 77 6.42 16.04 5.61
CA PRO A 77 7.66 16.19 6.40
C PRO A 77 8.63 15.01 6.26
N LEU A 78 8.11 13.81 6.00
CA LEU A 78 8.83 12.62 5.53
C LEU A 78 7.94 12.06 4.42
N ARG A 79 8.47 11.73 3.25
CA ARG A 79 7.72 11.15 2.10
C ARG A 79 7.05 9.82 2.49
N LYS A 80 5.96 9.92 3.26
CA LYS A 80 5.16 8.83 3.79
C LYS A 80 3.99 8.64 2.85
N ILE A 81 3.78 7.40 2.45
CA ILE A 81 2.65 6.99 1.63
C ILE A 81 1.64 6.33 2.56
N PHE A 82 0.43 6.86 2.57
CA PHE A 82 -0.74 6.24 3.18
C PHE A 82 -1.49 5.49 2.10
N LEU A 83 -1.75 4.21 2.38
CA LEU A 83 -2.45 3.24 1.56
C LEU A 83 -3.78 2.87 2.20
#